data_AF-A0A494X1L4-F1
#
_entry.id   AF-A0A494X1L4-F1
#
_cell.length_a   1.000
_cell.length_b   1.000
_cell.length_c   1.000
_cell.angle_alpha   90.00
_cell.angle_beta   90.00
_cell.angle_gamma   90.00
#
_symmetry.space_group_name_H-M   'P 1'
#
loop_
_entity.id
_entity.type
_entity.pdbx_description
1 polymer ?
#
loop_
_entity_poly.entity_id
_entity_poly.type
_entity_poly.pdbx_seq_one_letter_code
_entity_poly.pdbx_strand_id
1 'polypeptide(L)'
;MSCALVATVISIALASAHADEAEPLACRVEVNQINDALRTQRAPTLCPSCAERLEQALASLYGEGRLPRFYQSAGTVAWNDPQSRPLLLIGKSLAGMDAGLDLAADIDSGYGPRGSLRLLYTRHNEPIAVATDDRRVFLPVIYCSGSSTP
;
A
#
# COMPACT_ATOMS: atom_id res chain seq x y z
N MET A 1 -70.68 -5.72 25.44
CA MET A 1 -69.62 -5.95 24.43
C MET A 1 -68.37 -5.22 24.91
N SER A 2 -67.40 -5.98 25.40
CA SER A 2 -66.13 -5.48 25.92
C SER A 2 -65.06 -5.60 24.84
N CYS A 3 -64.30 -4.53 24.59
CA CYS A 3 -63.03 -4.61 23.86
C CYS A 3 -62.01 -3.76 24.61
N ALA A 4 -61.07 -4.43 25.28
CA ALA A 4 -59.88 -3.83 25.86
C ALA A 4 -58.75 -3.90 24.83
N LEU A 5 -58.13 -2.76 24.51
CA LEU A 5 -56.91 -2.68 23.71
C LEU A 5 -55.72 -2.58 24.67
N VAL A 6 -54.88 -3.60 24.70
CA VAL A 6 -53.61 -3.62 25.43
C VAL A 6 -52.53 -3.03 24.52
N ALA A 7 -51.92 -1.92 24.94
CA ALA A 7 -50.80 -1.30 24.24
C ALA A 7 -49.47 -1.87 24.78
N THR A 8 -48.74 -2.60 23.93
CA THR A 8 -47.42 -3.15 24.26
C THR A 8 -46.35 -2.15 23.87
N VAL A 9 -45.66 -1.57 24.86
CA VAL A 9 -44.50 -0.69 24.65
C VAL A 9 -43.26 -1.59 24.51
N ILE A 10 -42.69 -1.67 23.32
CA ILE A 10 -41.42 -2.37 23.07
C ILE A 10 -40.29 -1.39 23.36
N SER A 11 -39.65 -1.56 24.52
CA SER A 11 -38.39 -0.88 24.84
C SER A 11 -37.25 -1.51 24.04
N ILE A 12 -36.74 -0.80 23.03
CA ILE A 12 -35.54 -1.22 22.30
C ILE A 12 -34.34 -0.86 23.17
N ALA A 13 -33.70 -1.87 23.74
CA ALA A 13 -32.41 -1.71 24.42
C ALA A 13 -31.34 -1.33 23.37
N LEU A 14 -30.82 -0.12 23.46
CA LEU A 14 -29.62 0.31 22.74
C LEU A 14 -28.42 -0.41 23.34
N ALA A 15 -28.05 -1.55 22.75
CA ALA A 15 -26.75 -2.16 22.98
C ALA A 15 -25.69 -1.26 22.35
N SER A 16 -24.94 -0.53 23.17
CA SER A 16 -23.70 0.12 22.77
C SER A 16 -22.68 -0.96 22.43
N ALA A 17 -22.62 -1.33 21.15
CA ALA A 17 -21.53 -2.13 20.62
C ALA A 17 -20.25 -1.29 20.74
N HIS A 18 -19.40 -1.63 21.70
CA HIS A 18 -18.00 -1.24 21.65
C HIS A 18 -17.45 -1.84 20.34
N ALA A 19 -17.17 -0.99 19.36
CA ALA A 19 -16.40 -1.38 18.21
C ALA A 19 -15.03 -1.78 18.74
N ASP A 20 -14.75 -3.09 18.77
CA ASP A 20 -13.39 -3.60 18.88
C ASP A 20 -12.61 -2.94 17.74
N GLU A 21 -11.74 -1.98 18.07
CA GLU A 21 -10.75 -1.46 17.14
C GLU A 21 -9.78 -2.62 16.89
N ALA A 22 -10.10 -3.44 15.88
CA ALA A 22 -9.24 -4.52 15.44
C ALA A 22 -7.85 -3.93 15.17
N GLU A 23 -6.82 -4.49 15.80
CA GLU A 23 -5.46 -4.03 15.61
C GLU A 23 -5.15 -4.00 14.10
N PRO A 24 -4.53 -2.92 13.59
CA PRO A 24 -4.20 -2.83 12.18
C PRO A 24 -3.32 -4.00 11.75
N LEU A 25 -3.57 -4.54 10.57
CA LEU A 25 -2.74 -5.59 9.97
C LEU A 25 -1.27 -5.14 9.93
N ALA A 26 -0.32 -6.02 10.24
CA ALA A 26 1.09 -5.68 10.06
C ALA A 26 1.43 -5.52 8.56
N CYS A 27 2.18 -4.49 8.18
CA CYS A 27 2.50 -4.24 6.77
C CYS A 27 3.25 -5.39 6.08
N ARG A 28 4.00 -6.20 6.84
CA ARG A 28 4.60 -7.44 6.32
C ARG A 28 3.55 -8.44 5.82
N VAL A 29 2.42 -8.54 6.53
CA VAL A 29 1.34 -9.46 6.16
C VAL A 29 0.64 -8.97 4.89
N GLU A 30 0.38 -7.67 4.78
CA GLU A 30 -0.17 -7.06 3.55
C GLU A 30 0.74 -7.32 2.34
N VAL A 31 2.05 -7.08 2.48
CA VAL A 31 3.02 -7.32 1.41
C VAL A 31 3.07 -8.79 0.99
N ASN A 32 2.94 -9.72 1.95
CA ASN A 32 2.87 -11.15 1.65
C ASN A 32 1.60 -11.48 0.86
N GLN A 33 0.44 -10.94 1.26
CA GLN A 33 -0.82 -11.13 0.54
C GLN A 33 -0.75 -10.58 -0.89
N ILE A 34 -0.15 -9.40 -1.07
CA ILE A 34 0.12 -8.83 -2.40
C ILE A 34 1.01 -9.77 -3.22
N ASN A 35 2.11 -10.28 -2.65
CA ASN A 35 3.01 -11.18 -3.37
C ASN A 35 2.34 -12.51 -3.75
N ASP A 36 1.47 -13.05 -2.88
CA ASP A 36 0.66 -14.24 -3.16
C ASP A 36 -0.38 -14.00 -4.27
N ALA A 37 -1.01 -12.81 -4.26
CA ALA A 37 -1.93 -12.40 -5.32
C ALA A 37 -1.20 -12.24 -6.66
N LEU A 38 -0.01 -11.64 -6.68
CA LEU A 38 0.83 -11.54 -7.88
C LEU A 38 1.17 -12.93 -8.44
N ARG A 39 1.56 -13.89 -7.58
CA ARG A 39 1.82 -15.28 -8.00
C ARG A 39 0.59 -15.95 -8.59
N THR A 40 -0.57 -15.77 -7.95
CA THR A 40 -1.85 -16.33 -8.43
C THR A 40 -2.22 -15.79 -9.81
N GLN A 41 -1.97 -14.50 -10.06
CA GLN A 41 -2.22 -13.85 -11.35
C GLN A 41 -1.11 -14.11 -12.38
N ARG A 42 -0.03 -14.84 -12.03
CA ARG A 42 1.17 -15.03 -12.86
C ARG A 42 1.81 -13.70 -13.29
N ALA A 43 1.69 -12.69 -12.42
CA ALA A 43 2.31 -11.39 -12.57
C ALA A 43 3.78 -11.41 -12.10
N PRO A 44 4.59 -10.37 -12.40
CA PRO A 44 5.90 -10.22 -11.80
C PRO A 44 5.82 -10.26 -10.28
N THR A 45 6.60 -11.13 -9.64
CA THR A 45 6.60 -11.29 -8.19
C THR A 45 7.57 -10.35 -7.52
N LEU A 46 7.34 -10.07 -6.24
CA LEU A 46 8.28 -9.29 -5.45
C LEU A 46 9.51 -10.13 -5.11
N CYS A 47 10.69 -9.62 -5.48
CA CYS A 47 11.95 -10.12 -4.94
C CYS A 47 12.01 -9.87 -3.42
N PRO A 48 12.85 -10.59 -2.65
CA PRO A 48 12.94 -10.40 -1.19
C PRO A 48 13.18 -8.93 -0.78
N SER A 49 14.19 -8.27 -1.35
CA SER A 49 14.47 -6.85 -1.08
C SER A 49 13.37 -5.91 -1.58
N CYS A 50 12.64 -6.29 -2.63
CA CYS A 50 11.52 -5.53 -3.17
C CYS A 50 10.35 -5.54 -2.17
N ALA A 51 10.06 -6.71 -1.58
CA ALA A 51 9.04 -6.86 -0.55
C ALA A 51 9.39 -6.07 0.73
N GLU A 52 10.64 -6.17 1.21
CA GLU A 52 11.08 -5.40 2.39
C GLU A 52 10.98 -3.89 2.18
N ARG A 53 11.32 -3.40 0.98
CA ARG A 53 11.19 -1.98 0.64
C ARG A 53 9.73 -1.55 0.53
N LEU A 54 8.87 -2.39 -0.05
CA LEU A 54 7.44 -2.11 -0.10
C LEU A 54 6.84 -2.06 1.32
N GLU A 55 7.22 -2.98 2.20
CA GLU A 55 6.82 -2.96 3.62
C GLU A 55 7.22 -1.65 4.30
N GLN A 56 8.49 -1.23 4.15
CA GLN A 56 8.97 0.03 4.70
C GLN A 56 8.25 1.24 4.10
N ALA A 57 7.92 1.20 2.81
CA ALA A 57 7.17 2.27 2.14
C ALA A 57 5.76 2.38 2.70
N LEU A 58 5.02 1.28 2.81
CA LEU A 58 3.67 1.26 3.38
C LEU A 58 3.67 1.71 4.83
N ALA A 59 4.58 1.19 5.66
CA ALA A 59 4.69 1.58 7.06
C ALA A 59 5.00 3.07 7.24
N SER A 60 5.89 3.64 6.43
CA SER A 60 6.23 5.08 6.53
C SER A 60 5.12 5.98 5.95
N LEU A 61 4.43 5.56 4.89
CA LEU A 61 3.30 6.33 4.35
C LEU A 61 2.13 6.35 5.32
N TYR A 62 1.73 5.21 5.87
CA TYR A 62 0.63 5.14 6.84
C TYR A 62 0.99 5.75 8.21
N GLY A 63 2.24 5.56 8.67
CA GLY A 63 2.66 6.05 9.99
C GLY A 63 3.12 7.50 10.01
N GLU A 64 3.72 7.98 8.92
CA GLU A 64 4.41 9.28 8.87
C GLU A 64 3.96 10.18 7.72
N GLY A 65 3.10 9.70 6.83
CA GLY A 65 2.64 10.46 5.66
C GLY A 65 3.76 10.82 4.69
N ARG A 66 4.85 10.03 4.64
CA ARG A 66 6.02 10.31 3.80
C ARG A 66 6.68 9.04 3.29
N LEU A 67 7.32 9.16 2.12
CA LEU A 67 8.12 8.07 1.57
C LEU A 67 9.46 7.92 2.33
N PRO A 68 9.97 6.68 2.47
CA PRO A 68 11.31 6.43 3.01
C PRO A 68 12.42 7.15 2.23
N ARG A 69 13.53 7.43 2.91
CA ARG A 69 14.69 8.17 2.34
C ARG A 69 15.41 7.43 1.20
N PHE A 70 15.10 6.17 0.96
CA PHE A 70 15.60 5.44 -0.20
C PHE A 70 14.85 5.81 -1.50
N TYR A 71 13.76 6.59 -1.42
CA TYR A 71 13.15 7.18 -2.61
C TYR A 71 13.82 8.47 -3.05
N GLN A 72 13.94 8.66 -4.35
CA GLN A 72 14.39 9.87 -5.01
C GLN A 72 13.31 10.36 -5.98
N SER A 73 13.11 11.68 -6.07
CA SER A 73 12.15 12.25 -7.01
C SER A 73 12.58 11.98 -8.46
N ALA A 74 11.67 11.42 -9.27
CA ALA A 74 11.91 11.04 -10.65
C ALA A 74 12.32 12.22 -11.55
N GLY A 75 11.91 13.46 -11.21
CA GLY A 75 12.30 14.66 -11.95
C GLY A 75 13.75 15.09 -11.78
N THR A 76 14.52 14.44 -10.90
CA THR A 76 15.90 14.88 -10.55
C THR A 76 17.00 14.09 -11.24
N VAL A 77 16.70 12.93 -11.82
CA VAL A 77 17.71 12.06 -12.45
C VAL A 77 17.16 11.44 -13.72
N ALA A 78 17.91 11.55 -14.82
CA ALA A 78 17.60 10.84 -16.06
C ALA A 78 17.97 9.36 -15.92
N TRP A 79 16.97 8.49 -15.78
CA TRP A 79 17.14 7.04 -15.86
C TRP A 79 16.45 6.52 -17.14
N ASN A 80 17.17 6.63 -18.26
CA ASN A 80 16.61 6.36 -19.59
C ASN A 80 16.50 4.87 -19.92
N ASP A 81 17.50 4.07 -19.52
CA ASP A 81 17.49 2.62 -19.72
C ASP A 81 17.12 1.91 -18.40
N PRO A 82 15.90 1.35 -18.27
CA PRO A 82 15.47 0.69 -17.04
C PRO A 82 16.29 -0.57 -16.71
N GLN A 83 17.08 -1.11 -17.65
CA GLN A 83 17.97 -2.25 -17.38
C GLN A 83 19.30 -1.83 -16.76
N SER A 84 19.73 -0.59 -16.98
CA SER A 84 21.02 -0.07 -16.54
C SER A 84 20.85 1.02 -15.50
N ARG A 85 20.93 0.66 -14.21
CA ARG A 85 20.78 1.61 -13.11
C ARG A 85 21.93 2.62 -13.06
N PRO A 86 21.65 3.95 -13.07
CA PRO A 86 22.67 4.97 -12.87
C PRO A 86 23.36 4.84 -11.50
N LEU A 87 24.67 5.12 -11.45
CA LEU A 87 25.45 5.06 -10.20
C LEU A 87 24.88 5.94 -9.08
N LEU A 88 24.32 7.10 -9.43
CA LEU A 88 23.68 8.02 -8.48
C LEU A 88 22.39 7.46 -7.86
N LEU A 89 21.80 6.42 -8.46
CA LEU A 89 20.57 5.77 -8.00
C LEU A 89 20.84 4.42 -7.30
N ILE A 90 22.09 4.07 -7.04
CA ILE A 90 22.43 2.87 -6.27
C ILE A 90 21.87 2.99 -4.84
N GLY A 91 21.13 1.97 -4.42
CA GLY A 91 20.39 1.96 -3.16
C GLY A 91 19.13 2.82 -3.17
N LYS A 92 18.79 3.50 -4.27
CA LYS A 92 17.61 4.36 -4.38
C LYS A 92 16.51 3.73 -5.24
N SER A 93 15.29 4.23 -5.16
CA SER A 93 14.18 3.91 -6.06
C SER A 93 13.53 5.23 -6.48
N LEU A 94 12.89 5.33 -7.65
CA LEU A 94 12.25 6.58 -8.07
C LEU A 94 10.84 6.71 -7.49
N ALA A 95 10.42 7.95 -7.23
CA ALA A 95 9.08 8.29 -6.79
C ALA A 95 8.63 9.65 -7.31
N GLY A 96 7.33 9.92 -7.18
CA GLY A 96 6.71 11.18 -7.61
C GLY A 96 6.51 11.24 -9.12
N MET A 97 6.41 10.07 -9.76
CA MET A 97 6.08 9.97 -11.18
C MET A 97 4.59 10.20 -11.35
N ASP A 98 4.20 10.99 -12.34
CA ASP A 98 2.80 11.26 -12.61
C ASP A 98 2.09 9.98 -13.09
N ALA A 99 0.98 9.64 -12.44
CA ALA A 99 0.13 8.49 -12.77
C ALA A 99 -1.33 8.93 -12.93
N GLY A 100 -1.55 10.11 -13.52
CA GLY A 100 -2.86 10.75 -13.66
C GLY A 100 -3.22 11.59 -12.43
N LEU A 101 -4.28 11.20 -11.72
CA LEU A 101 -4.66 11.88 -10.47
C LEU A 101 -3.71 11.55 -9.31
N ASP A 102 -3.01 10.41 -9.42
CA ASP A 102 -2.14 9.83 -8.41
C ASP A 102 -0.67 9.99 -8.77
N LEU A 103 0.19 9.60 -7.83
CA LEU A 103 1.63 9.48 -8.00
C LEU A 103 2.05 8.01 -7.96
N ALA A 104 3.18 7.72 -8.60
CA ALA A 104 3.79 6.40 -8.59
C ALA A 104 5.19 6.42 -7.98
N ALA A 105 5.55 5.31 -7.34
CA ALA A 105 6.88 5.00 -6.84
C ALA A 105 7.31 3.61 -7.31
N ASP A 106 8.58 3.46 -7.66
CA ASP A 106 9.16 2.19 -8.07
C ASP A 106 9.14 1.19 -6.92
N ILE A 107 8.80 -0.06 -7.24
CA ILE A 107 9.03 -1.21 -6.36
C ILE A 107 10.17 -2.02 -6.96
N ASP A 108 11.38 -1.84 -6.43
CA ASP A 108 12.59 -2.51 -6.88
C ASP A 108 13.57 -2.76 -5.72
N SER A 109 14.69 -3.44 -6.01
CA SER A 109 15.70 -3.77 -4.99
C SER A 109 16.61 -2.59 -4.62
N GLY A 110 16.62 -1.51 -5.40
CA GLY A 110 17.58 -0.42 -5.33
C GLY A 110 18.96 -0.69 -5.94
N TYR A 111 19.27 -1.94 -6.33
CA TYR A 111 20.62 -2.31 -6.83
C TYR A 111 20.63 -2.93 -8.22
N GLY A 112 19.49 -3.41 -8.71
CA GLY A 112 19.36 -4.03 -10.03
C GLY A 112 18.59 -3.14 -11.02
N PRO A 113 18.07 -3.75 -12.10
CA PRO A 113 17.13 -3.10 -13.01
C PRO A 113 15.96 -2.47 -12.27
N ARG A 114 15.31 -1.53 -12.95
CA ARG A 114 14.06 -0.94 -12.49
C ARG A 114 12.98 -2.01 -12.43
N GLY A 115 12.23 -2.04 -11.35
CA GLY A 115 11.12 -2.98 -11.19
C GLY A 115 10.00 -2.70 -12.19
N SER A 116 9.17 -3.72 -12.48
CA SER A 116 7.98 -3.63 -13.32
C SER A 116 6.71 -3.26 -12.55
N LEU A 117 6.79 -3.21 -11.22
CA LEU A 117 5.69 -2.84 -10.33
C LEU A 117 5.91 -1.44 -9.76
N ARG A 118 4.80 -0.76 -9.50
CA ARG A 118 4.71 0.56 -8.88
C ARG A 118 3.80 0.52 -7.67
N LEU A 119 4.17 1.25 -6.63
CA LEU A 119 3.25 1.67 -5.60
C LEU A 119 2.56 2.95 -6.08
N LEU A 120 1.24 2.90 -6.22
CA LEU A 120 0.39 4.06 -6.47
C LEU A 120 -0.04 4.67 -5.14
N TYR A 121 0.00 5.99 -5.06
CA TYR A 121 -0.38 6.75 -3.88
C TYR A 121 -0.91 8.15 -4.25
N THR A 122 -1.74 8.73 -3.40
CA THR A 122 -2.33 10.04 -3.66
C THR A 122 -1.28 11.15 -3.55
N ARG A 123 -1.61 12.36 -4.02
CA ARG A 123 -0.77 13.55 -3.81
C ARG A 123 -0.60 13.94 -2.33
N HIS A 124 -1.41 13.35 -1.44
CA HIS A 124 -1.31 13.50 0.02
C HIS A 124 -0.58 12.33 0.68
N ASN A 125 0.14 11.51 -0.09
CA ASN A 125 0.92 10.36 0.38
C ASN A 125 0.09 9.21 0.98
N GLU A 126 -1.15 9.03 0.52
CA GLU A 126 -1.97 7.89 0.93
C GLU A 126 -1.75 6.71 -0.05
N PRO A 127 -1.33 5.53 0.42
CA PRO A 127 -1.19 4.35 -0.43
C PRO A 127 -2.53 3.93 -1.08
N ILE A 128 -2.49 3.51 -2.35
CA ILE A 128 -3.69 3.12 -3.12
C ILE A 128 -3.59 1.67 -3.58
N ALA A 129 -2.52 1.32 -4.31
CA ALA A 129 -2.39 0.00 -4.92
C ALA A 129 -0.94 -0.33 -5.32
N VAL A 130 -0.64 -1.62 -5.45
CA VAL A 130 0.48 -2.12 -6.23
C VAL A 130 0.00 -2.43 -7.65
N ALA A 131 0.64 -1.86 -8.66
CA ALA A 131 0.23 -1.98 -10.04
C ALA A 131 1.41 -2.17 -11.01
N THR A 132 1.14 -2.73 -12.18
CA THR A 132 2.06 -2.63 -13.33
C THR A 132 1.90 -1.27 -14.02
N ASP A 133 2.91 -0.84 -14.79
CA ASP A 133 2.85 0.43 -15.54
C ASP A 133 1.65 0.49 -16.51
N ASP A 134 1.26 -0.64 -17.09
CA ASP A 134 0.09 -0.77 -17.98
C ASP A 134 -1.24 -1.02 -17.25
N ARG A 135 -1.22 -1.04 -15.90
CA ARG A 135 -2.36 -1.31 -15.02
C ARG A 135 -3.10 -2.64 -15.27
N ARG A 136 -2.49 -3.60 -15.99
CA ARG A 136 -3.05 -4.96 -16.10
C ARG A 136 -3.09 -5.67 -14.75
N VAL A 137 -2.13 -5.35 -13.89
CA VAL A 137 -2.16 -5.69 -12.48
C VAL A 137 -2.52 -4.44 -11.71
N PHE A 138 -3.52 -4.56 -10.83
CA PHE A 138 -3.90 -3.54 -9.87
C PHE A 138 -4.39 -4.24 -8.61
N LEU A 139 -3.55 -4.24 -7.58
CA LEU A 139 -3.81 -4.86 -6.29
C LEU A 139 -3.96 -3.74 -5.26
N PRO A 140 -5.18 -3.45 -4.80
CA PRO A 140 -5.39 -2.45 -3.74
C PRO A 140 -4.53 -2.78 -2.53
N VAL A 141 -3.94 -1.77 -1.92
CA VAL A 141 -3.25 -1.95 -0.64
C VAL A 141 -4.20 -1.64 0.50
N ILE A 142 -4.21 -2.47 1.52
CA ILE A 142 -5.04 -2.29 2.72
C ILE A 142 -4.24 -1.52 3.78
N TYR A 143 -4.94 -0.77 4.63
CA TYR A 143 -4.32 -0.11 5.77
C TYR A 143 -3.57 -1.12 6.64
N CYS A 144 -2.31 -0.80 6.92
CA CYS A 144 -1.43 -1.61 7.73
C CYS A 144 -0.55 -0.72 8.62
N SER A 145 -0.12 -1.25 9.75
CA SER A 145 0.86 -0.59 10.61
C SER A 145 2.23 -1.26 10.46
N GLY A 146 3.28 -0.44 10.52
CA GLY A 146 4.61 -0.96 10.85
C GLY A 146 4.52 -1.55 12.25
N SER A 147 4.97 -2.78 12.46
CA SER A 147 4.92 -3.40 13.78
C SER A 147 5.55 -2.45 14.80
N SER A 148 4.75 -1.96 15.74
CA SER A 148 5.25 -1.42 16.99
C SER A 148 5.82 -2.59 17.76
N THR A 149 7.08 -2.93 17.51
CA THR A 149 7.83 -3.74 18.46
C THR A 149 8.03 -2.85 19.68
N PRO A 150 7.47 -3.19 20.86
CA PRO A 150 7.75 -2.46 22.10
C PRO A 150 9.23 -2.56 22.51
#